data_AF-A0A8T3SEU4-F1
#
_entry.id   AF-A0A8T3SEU4-F1
#
_cell.length_a   1.000
_cell.length_b   1.000
_cell.length_c   1.000
_cell.angle_alpha   90.00
_cell.angle_beta   90.00
_cell.angle_gamma   90.00
#
_symmetry.space_group_name_H-M   'P 1'
#
loop_
_entity.id
_entity.type
_entity.pdbx_description
1 polymer ?
#
loop_
_entity_poly.entity_id
_entity_poly.type
_entity_poly.pdbx_seq_one_letter_code
_entity_poly.pdbx_strand_id
1 'polypeptide(L)'
;MFNNRQKVYTKGNTDLHNLLRHCKNAEAIEYMIKVNGAQAVSLMATTVNDAGEIPFDLVENLKVPDTEKGKIYDILLSLTSMKKLKDLNTPLEFSEIIKEFNPAQESRLYRNLKEACRVANITRAEIHGSSTHPSPKHNFDEISQIEKQIKSIEKSSGFIENTALRQLGNQYEVVQVWENEVVVELPQDIAYHFLQSKTDLYEKKGMANCGIMSFIALKKLIEKNGTSIPAEVYNVQNGDHAILIIDRDPQSDPLQPKTWGPHAVVCDTWSGEVYPLTFLNEKLLTFRIQLMKHKITNEIGVFHFLTSYNPNYHRLSYCLSIGQHNYLPVRNDTMLLRLQFAVNKLFNFKTTFSFQTPKYLQGIQKEKITGNSHGLFGPPLQHNDGQQVSFLNHRNSR
;
A
#
# COMPACT_ATOMS: atom_id res chain seq x y z
N MET A 1 -35.43 -29.72 8.39
CA MET A 1 -35.93 -28.33 8.45
C MET A 1 -34.75 -27.40 8.74
N PHE A 2 -34.19 -26.78 7.71
CA PHE A 2 -33.08 -25.84 7.86
C PHE A 2 -33.62 -24.49 8.30
N ASN A 3 -33.13 -24.03 9.45
CA ASN A 3 -33.59 -22.81 10.10
C ASN A 3 -33.12 -21.59 9.30
N ASN A 4 -34.08 -20.75 8.92
CA ASN A 4 -33.97 -19.62 8.00
C ASN A 4 -33.26 -18.41 8.67
N ARG A 5 -32.04 -18.60 9.17
CA ARG A 5 -31.20 -17.47 9.60
C ARG A 5 -30.73 -16.75 8.35
N GLN A 6 -31.17 -15.50 8.18
CA GLN A 6 -30.72 -14.59 7.12
C GLN A 6 -29.21 -14.74 6.93
N LYS A 7 -28.83 -15.28 5.77
CA LYS A 7 -27.44 -15.27 5.33
C LYS A 7 -27.05 -13.80 5.22
N VAL A 8 -26.24 -13.32 6.15
CA VAL A 8 -25.55 -12.05 5.98
C VAL A 8 -24.52 -12.29 4.87
N TYR A 9 -24.97 -12.13 3.62
CA TYR A 9 -24.09 -12.16 2.47
C TYR A 9 -23.27 -10.88 2.51
N THR A 10 -22.03 -10.98 2.99
CA THR A 10 -21.06 -9.92 2.77
C THR A 10 -20.78 -9.87 1.27
N LYS A 11 -20.98 -8.70 0.66
CA LYS A 11 -20.70 -8.46 -0.77
C LYS A 11 -19.22 -8.75 -1.06
N GLY A 12 -18.91 -9.27 -2.25
CA GLY A 12 -17.55 -9.62 -2.64
C GLY A 12 -17.00 -10.92 -2.04
N ASN A 13 -17.78 -11.68 -1.26
CA ASN A 13 -17.37 -13.00 -0.80
C ASN A 13 -17.16 -13.96 -1.99
N THR A 14 -16.01 -14.64 -2.01
CA THR A 14 -15.81 -15.84 -2.84
C THR A 14 -16.54 -17.05 -2.26
N ASP A 15 -16.62 -18.15 -3.02
CA ASP A 15 -17.19 -19.40 -2.52
C ASP A 15 -16.48 -19.92 -1.27
N LEU A 16 -15.17 -19.72 -1.16
CA LEU A 16 -14.41 -20.09 0.03
C LEU A 16 -14.78 -19.26 1.26
N HIS A 17 -15.04 -17.94 1.11
CA HIS A 17 -15.56 -17.13 2.22
C HIS A 17 -16.91 -17.67 2.69
N ASN A 18 -17.81 -17.94 1.75
CA ASN A 18 -19.16 -18.43 2.06
C ASN A 18 -19.11 -19.82 2.71
N LEU A 19 -18.21 -20.69 2.24
CA LEU A 19 -17.96 -21.99 2.85
C LEU A 19 -17.49 -21.82 4.30
N LEU A 20 -16.47 -20.99 4.54
CA LEU A 20 -15.91 -20.81 5.89
C LEU A 20 -16.94 -20.30 6.88
N ARG A 21 -17.82 -19.34 6.51
CA ARG A 21 -18.88 -18.85 7.42
C ARG A 21 -19.81 -19.96 7.94
N HIS A 22 -19.86 -21.12 7.29
CA HIS A 22 -20.69 -22.26 7.67
C HIS A 22 -19.89 -23.55 7.88
N CYS A 23 -18.56 -23.46 7.80
CA CYS A 23 -17.67 -24.60 7.84
C CYS A 23 -17.67 -25.23 9.23
N LYS A 24 -17.74 -26.56 9.26
CA LYS A 24 -17.72 -27.36 10.50
C LYS A 24 -16.43 -28.15 10.66
N ASN A 25 -15.69 -28.38 9.59
CA ASN A 25 -14.45 -29.14 9.56
C ASN A 25 -13.60 -28.81 8.33
N ALA A 26 -12.30 -29.14 8.41
CA ALA A 26 -11.31 -28.95 7.36
C ALA A 26 -11.63 -29.73 6.07
N GLU A 27 -12.27 -30.89 6.20
CA GLU A 27 -12.66 -31.76 5.06
C GLU A 27 -13.49 -31.03 4.01
N ALA A 28 -14.32 -30.07 4.42
CA ALA A 28 -15.13 -29.28 3.49
C ALA A 28 -14.26 -28.43 2.54
N ILE A 29 -13.13 -27.93 3.03
CA ILE A 29 -12.16 -27.15 2.23
C ILE A 29 -11.37 -28.09 1.32
N GLU A 30 -10.93 -29.24 1.82
CA GLU A 30 -10.26 -30.27 1.02
C GLU A 30 -11.14 -30.76 -0.13
N TYR A 31 -12.43 -30.96 0.13
CA TYR A 31 -13.41 -31.29 -0.90
C TYR A 31 -13.52 -30.19 -1.95
N MET A 32 -13.57 -28.91 -1.53
CA MET A 32 -13.58 -27.77 -2.45
C MET A 32 -12.30 -27.74 -3.32
N ILE A 33 -11.13 -28.02 -2.75
CA ILE A 33 -9.86 -28.14 -3.48
C ILE A 33 -9.94 -29.26 -4.52
N LYS A 34 -10.50 -30.43 -4.16
CA LYS A 34 -10.66 -31.57 -5.07
C LYS A 34 -11.59 -31.26 -6.24
N VAL A 35 -12.67 -30.51 -6.01
CA VAL A 35 -13.68 -30.20 -7.04
C VAL A 35 -13.23 -29.05 -7.95
N ASN A 36 -12.70 -27.97 -7.38
CA ASN A 36 -12.39 -26.74 -8.12
C ASN A 36 -10.91 -26.65 -8.55
N GLY A 37 -10.05 -27.51 -8.01
CA GLY A 37 -8.60 -27.45 -8.20
C GLY A 37 -7.91 -26.48 -7.23
N ALA A 38 -6.70 -26.84 -6.80
CA ALA A 38 -5.94 -26.09 -5.80
C ALA A 38 -5.65 -24.64 -6.21
N GLN A 39 -5.41 -24.36 -7.50
CA GLN A 39 -5.12 -23.01 -8.00
C GLN A 39 -6.33 -22.08 -7.87
N ALA A 40 -7.53 -22.54 -8.24
CA ALA A 40 -8.75 -21.75 -8.12
C ALA A 40 -9.06 -21.43 -6.65
N VAL A 41 -8.91 -22.43 -5.77
CA VAL A 41 -9.13 -22.24 -4.32
C VAL A 41 -8.04 -21.36 -3.70
N SER A 42 -6.80 -21.44 -4.17
CA SER A 42 -5.71 -20.53 -3.77
C SER A 42 -6.02 -19.07 -4.12
N LEU A 43 -6.55 -18.82 -5.32
CA LEU A 43 -7.01 -17.48 -5.69
C LEU A 43 -8.13 -17.01 -4.74
N MET A 44 -9.10 -17.88 -4.44
CA MET A 44 -10.16 -17.55 -3.48
C MET A 44 -9.62 -17.27 -2.07
N ALA A 45 -8.61 -18.02 -1.62
CA ALA A 45 -7.95 -17.88 -0.32
C ALA A 45 -7.16 -16.57 -0.17
N THR A 46 -6.72 -15.99 -1.29
CA THR A 46 -5.97 -14.72 -1.33
C THR A 46 -6.84 -13.54 -1.80
N THR A 47 -8.13 -13.76 -2.07
CA THR A 47 -9.05 -12.69 -2.46
C THR A 47 -9.62 -12.01 -1.23
N VAL A 48 -9.60 -10.68 -1.22
CA VAL A 48 -10.20 -9.84 -0.17
C VAL A 48 -11.65 -9.52 -0.56
N ASN A 49 -12.61 -9.74 0.33
CA ASN A 49 -14.01 -9.34 0.09
C ASN A 49 -14.22 -7.82 0.23
N ASP A 50 -15.44 -7.32 -0.01
CA ASP A 50 -15.69 -5.86 0.02
C ASP A 50 -15.57 -5.27 1.45
N ALA A 51 -15.50 -6.11 2.48
CA ALA A 51 -15.29 -5.71 3.87
C ALA A 51 -13.81 -5.74 4.29
N GLY A 52 -12.89 -6.16 3.41
CA GLY A 52 -11.48 -6.25 3.74
C GLY A 52 -11.06 -7.57 4.37
N GLU A 53 -11.93 -8.57 4.41
CA GLU A 53 -11.63 -9.88 4.99
C GLU A 53 -11.09 -10.82 3.90
N ILE A 54 -10.06 -11.59 4.23
CA ILE A 54 -9.70 -12.81 3.49
C ILE A 54 -10.30 -14.03 4.19
N PRO A 55 -10.39 -15.21 3.53
CA PRO A 55 -10.87 -16.44 4.17
C PRO A 55 -10.15 -16.77 5.48
N PHE A 56 -8.86 -16.45 5.55
CA PHE A 56 -8.04 -16.62 6.76
C PHE A 56 -8.62 -15.91 8.00
N ASP A 57 -9.17 -14.70 7.83
CA ASP A 57 -9.71 -13.89 8.94
C ASP A 57 -10.98 -14.50 9.55
N LEU A 58 -11.67 -15.33 8.78
CA LEU A 58 -12.94 -15.91 9.18
C LEU A 58 -12.78 -17.08 10.15
N VAL A 59 -11.58 -17.66 10.24
CA VAL A 59 -11.30 -18.90 11.00
C VAL A 59 -11.49 -18.70 12.51
N GLU A 60 -11.07 -17.56 13.06
CA GLU A 60 -11.25 -17.29 14.49
C GLU A 60 -12.72 -17.27 14.91
N ASN A 61 -13.60 -16.83 14.01
CA ASN A 61 -15.04 -16.72 14.26
C ASN A 61 -15.80 -18.05 14.11
N LEU A 62 -15.13 -19.13 13.70
CA LEU A 62 -15.76 -20.44 13.53
C LEU A 62 -16.15 -21.06 14.87
N LYS A 63 -17.34 -21.65 14.90
CA LYS A 63 -17.87 -22.41 16.06
C LYS A 63 -17.47 -23.87 15.97
N VAL A 64 -16.16 -24.11 15.92
CA VAL A 64 -15.54 -25.46 15.87
C VAL A 64 -14.43 -25.56 16.92
N PRO A 65 -14.05 -26.76 17.36
CA PRO A 65 -12.93 -26.94 18.28
C PRO A 65 -11.63 -26.34 17.75
N ASP A 66 -10.74 -25.90 18.66
CA ASP A 66 -9.47 -25.28 18.30
C ASP A 66 -8.54 -26.19 17.49
N THR A 67 -8.59 -27.49 17.74
CA THR A 67 -7.86 -28.49 16.95
C THR A 67 -8.31 -28.48 15.48
N GLU A 68 -9.58 -28.22 15.23
CA GLU A 68 -10.14 -28.14 13.88
C GLU A 68 -9.83 -26.80 13.21
N LYS A 69 -9.83 -25.70 13.97
CA LYS A 69 -9.32 -24.41 13.48
C LYS A 69 -7.87 -24.52 13.04
N GLY A 70 -7.03 -25.24 13.80
CA GLY A 70 -5.64 -25.52 13.44
C GLY A 70 -5.51 -26.15 12.06
N LYS A 71 -6.25 -27.23 11.79
CA LYS A 71 -6.25 -27.88 10.46
C LYS A 71 -6.71 -26.95 9.34
N ILE A 72 -7.74 -26.15 9.61
CA ILE A 72 -8.23 -25.15 8.64
C ILE A 72 -7.14 -24.12 8.35
N TYR A 73 -6.44 -23.63 9.38
CA TYR A 73 -5.30 -22.73 9.21
C TYR A 73 -4.19 -23.37 8.37
N ASP A 74 -3.81 -24.62 8.65
CA ASP A 74 -2.77 -25.31 7.90
C ASP A 74 -3.11 -25.42 6.41
N ILE A 75 -4.36 -25.76 6.09
CA ILE A 75 -4.84 -25.80 4.69
C ILE A 75 -4.77 -24.39 4.09
N LEU A 76 -5.30 -23.36 4.75
CA LEU A 76 -5.30 -22.01 4.20
C LEU A 76 -3.88 -21.45 4.03
N LEU A 77 -2.97 -21.69 4.97
CA LEU A 77 -1.55 -21.30 4.86
C LEU A 77 -0.89 -21.96 3.64
N SER A 78 -1.17 -23.25 3.40
CA SER A 78 -0.67 -23.93 2.20
C SER A 78 -1.24 -23.33 0.91
N LEU A 79 -2.52 -22.90 0.94
CA LEU A 79 -3.18 -22.29 -0.21
C LEU A 79 -2.65 -20.88 -0.50
N THR A 80 -2.37 -20.08 0.53
CA THR A 80 -1.91 -18.69 0.38
C THR A 80 -0.42 -18.59 0.04
N SER A 81 0.38 -19.57 0.42
CA SER A 81 1.82 -19.63 0.08
C SER A 81 2.09 -20.05 -1.37
N MET A 82 1.08 -20.53 -2.10
CA MET A 82 1.22 -20.93 -3.51
C MET A 82 1.43 -19.77 -4.48
N LYS A 83 0.99 -18.55 -4.14
CA LYS A 83 1.15 -17.40 -5.04
C LYS A 83 2.60 -16.93 -4.99
N LYS A 84 3.40 -17.34 -5.96
CA LYS A 84 4.81 -16.94 -6.07
C LYS A 84 4.91 -15.67 -6.91
N LEU A 85 5.51 -14.63 -6.34
CA LEU A 85 6.01 -13.52 -7.14
C LEU A 85 7.23 -13.98 -7.94
N LYS A 86 7.54 -13.27 -9.03
CA LYS A 86 8.84 -13.42 -9.68
C LYS A 86 9.93 -13.03 -8.69
N ASP A 87 11.00 -13.80 -8.62
CA ASP A 87 12.17 -13.45 -7.79
C ASP A 87 12.62 -12.04 -8.17
N LEU A 88 12.89 -11.20 -7.17
CA LEU A 88 13.25 -9.79 -7.33
C LEU A 88 14.31 -9.56 -8.40
N ASN A 89 15.26 -10.50 -8.54
CA ASN A 89 16.38 -10.38 -9.48
C ASN A 89 16.10 -11.00 -10.86
N THR A 90 14.94 -11.62 -11.08
CA THR A 90 14.53 -12.13 -12.39
C THR A 90 14.15 -10.95 -13.29
N PRO A 91 14.84 -10.75 -14.43
CA PRO A 91 14.46 -9.76 -15.43
C PRO A 91 13.10 -10.10 -16.06
N LEU A 92 12.39 -9.06 -16.46
CA LEU A 92 11.18 -9.14 -17.25
C LEU A 92 11.53 -9.22 -18.74
N GLU A 93 10.98 -10.22 -19.41
CA GLU A 93 11.13 -10.38 -20.85
C GLU A 93 10.05 -9.58 -21.57
N PHE A 94 10.45 -8.51 -22.27
CA PHE A 94 9.49 -7.67 -22.99
C PHE A 94 8.68 -8.49 -24.01
N SER A 95 9.31 -9.45 -24.69
CA SER A 95 8.66 -10.36 -25.64
C SER A 95 7.45 -11.11 -25.05
N GLU A 96 7.52 -11.52 -23.78
CA GLU A 96 6.41 -12.19 -23.08
C GLU A 96 5.25 -11.23 -22.82
N ILE A 97 5.56 -9.99 -22.41
CA ILE A 97 4.55 -8.94 -22.17
C ILE A 97 3.77 -8.63 -23.45
N ILE A 98 4.45 -8.51 -24.61
CA ILE A 98 3.75 -8.25 -25.88
C ILE A 98 2.92 -9.44 -26.31
N LYS A 99 3.43 -10.66 -26.11
CA LYS A 99 2.71 -11.87 -26.44
C LYS A 99 1.42 -11.99 -25.62
N GLU A 100 1.47 -11.61 -24.35
CA GLU A 100 0.32 -11.64 -23.45
C GLU A 100 -0.75 -10.61 -23.81
N PHE A 101 -0.36 -9.34 -23.99
CA PHE A 101 -1.34 -8.25 -24.18
C PHE A 101 -1.61 -7.88 -25.64
N ASN A 102 -0.77 -8.35 -26.57
CA ASN A 102 -0.86 -8.13 -28.02
C ASN A 102 -1.20 -6.69 -28.44
N PRO A 103 -0.51 -5.65 -27.92
CA PRO A 103 -0.72 -4.27 -28.38
C PRO A 103 -0.28 -4.12 -29.85
N ALA A 104 -0.95 -3.23 -30.59
CA ALA A 104 -0.50 -2.88 -31.94
C ALA A 104 0.94 -2.34 -31.91
N GLN A 105 1.78 -2.81 -32.84
CA GLN A 105 3.20 -2.42 -32.91
C GLN A 105 3.35 -0.90 -33.02
N GLU A 106 4.32 -0.33 -32.31
CA GLU A 106 4.58 1.13 -32.23
C GLU A 106 3.42 2.00 -31.71
N SER A 107 2.30 1.39 -31.30
CA SER A 107 1.23 2.13 -30.62
C SER A 107 1.74 2.80 -29.34
N ARG A 108 0.99 3.79 -28.85
CA ARG A 108 1.30 4.47 -27.59
C ARG A 108 1.41 3.47 -26.43
N LEU A 109 0.47 2.51 -26.35
CA LEU A 109 0.51 1.43 -25.35
C LEU A 109 1.75 0.54 -25.49
N TYR A 110 2.13 0.14 -26.71
CA TYR A 110 3.34 -0.66 -26.96
C TYR A 110 4.61 0.05 -26.44
N ARG A 111 4.74 1.36 -26.73
CA ARG A 111 5.87 2.18 -26.25
C ARG A 111 5.87 2.32 -24.73
N ASN A 112 4.71 2.50 -24.11
CA ASN A 112 4.60 2.60 -22.66
C ASN A 112 4.95 1.28 -21.95
N LEU A 113 4.48 0.14 -22.48
CA LEU A 113 4.87 -1.19 -21.97
C LEU A 113 6.37 -1.44 -22.10
N LYS A 114 6.98 -0.98 -23.20
CA LYS A 114 8.43 -1.07 -23.42
C LYS A 114 9.21 -0.30 -22.38
N GLU A 115 8.84 0.96 -22.14
CA GLU A 115 9.50 1.80 -21.15
C GLU A 115 9.26 1.29 -19.72
N ALA A 116 8.05 0.83 -19.40
CA ALA A 116 7.72 0.20 -18.13
C ALA A 116 8.60 -1.03 -17.86
N CYS A 117 8.70 -1.95 -18.82
CA CYS A 117 9.55 -3.14 -18.73
C CYS A 117 11.04 -2.76 -18.53
N ARG A 118 11.52 -1.78 -19.29
CA ARG A 118 12.90 -1.28 -19.17
C ARG A 118 13.18 -0.72 -17.78
N VAL A 119 12.35 0.20 -17.27
CA VAL A 119 12.58 0.80 -15.95
C VAL A 119 12.41 -0.22 -14.83
N ALA A 120 11.48 -1.16 -14.95
CA ALA A 120 11.34 -2.26 -14.00
C ALA A 120 12.61 -3.10 -13.91
N ASN A 121 13.21 -3.46 -15.06
CA ASN A 121 14.45 -4.22 -15.09
C ASN A 121 15.63 -3.46 -14.51
N ILE A 122 15.75 -2.15 -14.77
CA ILE A 122 16.81 -1.32 -14.17
C ILE A 122 16.64 -1.26 -12.66
N THR A 123 15.43 -0.96 -12.17
CA THR A 123 15.14 -0.90 -10.72
C THR A 123 15.44 -2.23 -10.04
N ARG A 124 15.03 -3.35 -10.64
CA ARG A 124 15.26 -4.71 -10.10
C ARG A 124 16.73 -5.13 -10.15
N ALA A 125 17.51 -4.64 -11.12
CA ALA A 125 18.95 -4.87 -11.17
C ALA A 125 19.72 -4.09 -10.10
N GLU A 126 19.25 -2.89 -9.73
CA GLU A 126 19.86 -2.07 -8.68
C GLU A 126 19.43 -2.51 -7.27
N ILE A 127 18.18 -2.92 -7.10
CA ILE A 127 17.60 -3.33 -5.82
C ILE A 127 17.63 -4.86 -5.69
N HIS A 128 18.59 -5.36 -4.95
CA HIS A 128 18.77 -6.80 -4.69
C HIS A 128 18.19 -7.26 -3.35
N GLY A 129 17.71 -6.33 -2.51
CA GLY A 129 17.02 -6.64 -1.25
C GLY A 129 15.76 -5.81 -1.03
N SER A 130 14.70 -6.42 -0.51
CA SER A 130 13.47 -5.70 -0.16
C SER A 130 12.86 -6.21 1.15
N SER A 131 12.48 -5.29 2.04
CA SER A 131 11.77 -5.62 3.29
C SER A 131 10.34 -6.07 3.06
N THR A 132 9.77 -5.74 1.90
CA THR A 132 8.35 -5.99 1.58
C THR A 132 8.17 -7.09 0.55
N HIS A 133 9.23 -7.54 -0.12
CA HIS A 133 9.13 -8.63 -1.11
C HIS A 133 9.25 -9.99 -0.43
N PRO A 134 8.29 -10.93 -0.63
CA PRO A 134 8.35 -12.29 -0.09
C PRO A 134 9.34 -13.18 -0.86
N SER A 135 10.55 -12.70 -1.15
CA SER A 135 11.53 -13.48 -1.90
C SER A 135 11.84 -14.78 -1.15
N PRO A 136 11.69 -15.95 -1.80
CA PRO A 136 11.88 -17.25 -1.13
C PRO A 136 13.32 -17.51 -0.70
N LYS A 137 14.27 -16.67 -1.13
CA LYS A 137 15.69 -16.80 -0.81
C LYS A 137 16.05 -16.22 0.56
N HIS A 138 15.24 -15.33 1.12
CA HIS A 138 15.55 -14.69 2.39
C HIS A 138 14.98 -15.47 3.56
N ASN A 139 15.82 -15.82 4.53
CA ASN A 139 15.36 -16.26 5.83
C ASN A 139 14.89 -15.05 6.68
N PHE A 140 14.23 -15.34 7.80
CA PHE A 140 13.69 -14.30 8.68
C PHE A 140 14.76 -13.32 9.19
N ASP A 141 15.97 -13.80 9.48
CA ASP A 141 17.07 -12.97 9.97
C ASP A 141 17.55 -11.99 8.89
N GLU A 142 17.64 -12.43 7.64
CA GLU A 142 17.97 -11.57 6.50
C GLU A 142 16.92 -10.47 6.29
N ILE A 143 15.63 -10.82 6.32
CA ILE A 143 14.54 -9.83 6.22
C ILE A 143 14.64 -8.83 7.37
N SER A 144 14.87 -9.29 8.60
CA SER A 144 15.04 -8.42 9.77
C SER A 144 16.24 -7.48 9.62
N GLN A 145 17.35 -7.95 9.03
CA GLN A 145 18.51 -7.11 8.75
C GLN A 145 18.22 -6.09 7.66
N ILE A 146 17.56 -6.47 6.57
CA ILE A 146 17.12 -5.56 5.50
C ILE A 146 16.20 -4.49 6.07
N GLU A 147 15.20 -4.85 6.89
CA GLU A 147 14.31 -3.91 7.56
C GLU A 147 15.07 -2.92 8.45
N LYS A 148 16.04 -3.39 9.25
CA LYS A 148 16.86 -2.51 10.10
C LYS A 148 17.67 -1.53 9.25
N GLN A 149 18.22 -1.98 8.12
CA GLN A 149 18.95 -1.12 7.20
C GLN A 149 18.01 -0.08 6.56
N ILE A 150 16.84 -0.50 6.07
CA ILE A 150 15.83 0.40 5.51
C ILE A 150 15.39 1.44 6.54
N LYS A 151 15.08 1.06 7.78
CA LYS A 151 14.72 2.01 8.86
C LYS A 151 15.84 3.01 9.17
N SER A 152 17.10 2.56 9.09
CA SER A 152 18.27 3.43 9.24
C SER A 152 18.37 4.43 8.09
N ILE A 153 18.16 3.95 6.85
CA ILE A 153 18.10 4.78 5.65
C ILE A 153 16.97 5.81 5.76
N GLU A 154 15.75 5.40 6.13
CA GLU A 154 14.58 6.28 6.31
C GLU A 154 14.86 7.40 7.32
N LYS A 155 15.54 7.09 8.42
CA LYS A 155 15.93 8.09 9.41
C LYS A 155 16.92 9.12 8.82
N SER A 156 17.85 8.69 7.98
CA SER A 156 18.81 9.56 7.30
C SER A 156 18.16 10.35 6.15
N SER A 157 17.35 9.70 5.31
CA SER A 157 16.67 10.34 4.17
C SER A 157 15.63 11.34 4.63
N GLY A 158 14.89 11.05 5.71
CA GLY A 158 13.92 11.98 6.28
C GLY A 158 14.53 13.31 6.70
N PHE A 159 15.80 13.34 7.12
CA PHE A 159 16.51 14.60 7.38
C PHE A 159 16.78 15.38 6.09
N ILE A 160 17.18 14.69 5.02
CA ILE A 160 17.47 15.30 3.71
C ILE A 160 16.17 15.80 3.07
N GLU A 161 15.11 14.99 3.05
CA GLU A 161 13.78 15.35 2.55
C GLU A 161 13.24 16.59 3.27
N ASN A 162 13.30 16.62 4.60
CA ASN A 162 12.89 17.79 5.38
C ASN A 162 13.74 19.03 5.05
N THR A 163 15.02 18.86 4.74
CA THR A 163 15.89 19.97 4.35
C THR A 163 15.55 20.48 2.97
N ALA A 164 15.35 19.58 2.00
CA ALA A 164 14.90 19.92 0.65
C ALA A 164 13.56 20.65 0.72
N LEU A 165 12.57 20.11 1.43
CA LEU A 165 11.25 20.71 1.64
C LEU A 165 11.31 22.10 2.31
N ARG A 166 12.24 22.31 3.26
CA ARG A 166 12.46 23.63 3.89
C ARG A 166 13.10 24.63 2.93
N GLN A 167 13.99 24.18 2.06
CA GLN A 167 14.60 25.01 1.03
C GLN A 167 13.56 25.47 -0.02
N LEU A 168 12.44 24.75 -0.15
CA LEU A 168 11.35 25.13 -1.07
C LEU A 168 10.65 26.42 -0.68
N GLY A 169 10.75 26.89 0.58
CA GLY A 169 10.18 28.16 1.01
C GLY A 169 8.70 28.31 0.59
N ASN A 170 8.36 29.43 -0.06
CA ASN A 170 7.04 29.75 -0.61
C ASN A 170 6.87 29.35 -2.10
N GLN A 171 7.76 28.51 -2.66
CA GLN A 171 7.79 28.20 -4.11
C GLN A 171 6.88 27.01 -4.48
N TYR A 172 5.75 26.87 -3.81
CA TYR A 172 4.76 25.84 -4.12
C TYR A 172 3.36 26.45 -4.12
N GLU A 173 2.49 25.91 -4.96
CA GLU A 173 1.09 26.27 -4.98
C GLU A 173 0.26 25.12 -4.41
N VAL A 174 -0.63 25.45 -3.46
CA VAL A 174 -1.63 24.48 -3.01
C VAL A 174 -2.67 24.35 -4.10
N VAL A 175 -2.69 23.23 -4.80
CA VAL A 175 -3.59 22.98 -5.94
C VAL A 175 -4.85 22.24 -5.52
N GLN A 176 -4.77 21.41 -4.48
CA GLN A 176 -5.92 20.62 -4.03
C GLN A 176 -5.87 20.32 -2.53
N VAL A 177 -7.04 20.24 -1.90
CA VAL A 177 -7.21 19.77 -0.54
C VAL A 177 -8.12 18.54 -0.57
N TRP A 178 -7.60 17.42 -0.11
CA TRP A 178 -8.34 16.19 0.20
C TRP A 178 -8.58 16.11 1.70
N GLU A 179 -9.49 15.24 2.16
CA GLU A 179 -9.98 15.22 3.55
C GLU A 179 -8.86 15.30 4.61
N ASN A 180 -7.69 14.70 4.36
CA ASN A 180 -6.53 14.74 5.27
C ASN A 180 -5.19 15.13 4.60
N GLU A 181 -5.21 15.57 3.34
CA GLU A 181 -3.99 15.81 2.56
C GLU A 181 -4.12 17.10 1.75
N VAL A 182 -3.01 17.79 1.56
CA VAL A 182 -2.92 18.94 0.67
C VAL A 182 -1.95 18.60 -0.44
N VAL A 183 -2.42 18.66 -1.68
CA VAL A 183 -1.60 18.46 -2.85
C VAL A 183 -0.96 19.80 -3.21
N VAL A 184 0.37 19.82 -3.23
CA VAL A 184 1.14 20.98 -3.66
C VAL A 184 1.75 20.72 -5.04
N GLU A 185 1.75 21.73 -5.89
CA GLU A 185 2.50 21.71 -7.14
C GLU A 185 3.90 22.28 -6.93
N LEU A 186 4.89 21.54 -7.38
CA LEU A 186 6.30 21.88 -7.26
C LEU A 186 6.89 22.31 -8.61
N PRO A 187 7.88 23.22 -8.63
CA PRO A 187 8.73 23.40 -9.79
C PRO A 187 9.40 22.06 -10.19
N GLN A 188 9.64 21.85 -11.48
CA GLN A 188 10.12 20.56 -11.99
C GLN A 188 11.49 20.16 -11.43
N ASP A 189 12.41 21.11 -11.34
CA ASP A 189 13.74 20.95 -10.75
C ASP A 189 13.66 20.56 -9.27
N ILE A 190 12.72 21.17 -8.54
CA ILE A 190 12.42 20.86 -7.16
C ILE A 190 11.85 19.46 -6.99
N ALA A 191 10.84 19.10 -7.79
CA ALA A 191 10.23 17.77 -7.74
C ALA A 191 11.25 16.67 -8.03
N TYR A 192 12.13 16.92 -9.01
CA TYR A 192 13.22 16.01 -9.35
C TYR A 192 14.27 15.91 -8.24
N HIS A 193 14.69 17.03 -7.63
CA HIS A 193 15.60 17.02 -6.49
C HIS A 193 15.01 16.28 -5.29
N PHE A 194 13.71 16.47 -5.01
CA PHE A 194 13.00 15.71 -3.99
C PHE A 194 13.07 14.21 -4.29
N LEU A 195 12.75 13.80 -5.52
CA LEU A 195 12.81 12.41 -5.94
C LEU A 195 14.22 11.82 -5.79
N GLN A 196 15.27 12.52 -6.25
CA GLN A 196 16.66 12.10 -6.06
C GLN A 196 17.01 11.92 -4.58
N SER A 197 16.68 12.91 -3.74
CA SER A 197 16.96 12.85 -2.30
C SER A 197 16.28 11.66 -1.61
N LYS A 198 15.12 11.25 -2.14
CA LYS A 198 14.33 10.13 -1.64
C LYS A 198 14.89 8.77 -2.07
N THR A 199 15.55 8.67 -3.22
CA THR A 199 15.99 7.38 -3.77
C THR A 199 17.49 7.11 -3.65
N ASP A 200 18.35 8.13 -3.68
CA ASP A 200 19.81 7.97 -3.85
C ASP A 200 20.46 7.04 -2.80
N LEU A 201 20.04 7.15 -1.54
CA LEU A 201 20.61 6.31 -0.47
C LEU A 201 20.17 4.85 -0.60
N TYR A 202 18.94 4.60 -1.07
CA TYR A 202 18.43 3.25 -1.30
C TYR A 202 19.11 2.61 -2.51
N GLU A 203 19.27 3.35 -3.61
CA GLU A 203 20.01 2.90 -4.80
C GLU A 203 21.46 2.54 -4.42
N LYS A 204 22.14 3.40 -3.65
CA LYS A 204 23.52 3.14 -3.17
C LYS A 204 23.63 1.89 -2.31
N LYS A 205 22.57 1.55 -1.57
CA LYS A 205 22.53 0.37 -0.68
C LYS A 205 21.97 -0.87 -1.37
N GLY A 206 21.31 -0.71 -2.52
CA GLY A 206 20.61 -1.75 -3.25
C GLY A 206 19.47 -2.41 -2.45
N MET A 207 18.86 -1.67 -1.52
CA MET A 207 17.77 -2.15 -0.68
C MET A 207 16.61 -1.17 -0.70
N ALA A 208 15.38 -1.64 -0.85
CA ALA A 208 14.18 -0.77 -0.91
C ALA A 208 12.88 -1.52 -0.55
N ASN A 209 11.86 -0.79 -0.07
CA ASN A 209 10.48 -1.29 -0.04
C ASN A 209 9.75 -1.00 -1.38
N CYS A 210 8.53 -1.52 -1.56
CA CYS A 210 7.75 -1.31 -2.79
C CYS A 210 7.53 0.18 -3.15
N GLY A 211 7.34 1.05 -2.16
CA GLY A 211 7.22 2.50 -2.35
C GLY A 211 8.47 3.12 -2.93
N ILE A 212 9.64 2.84 -2.34
CA ILE A 212 10.92 3.33 -2.82
C ILE A 212 11.26 2.75 -4.20
N MET A 213 10.97 1.47 -4.45
CA MET A 213 11.17 0.87 -5.78
C MET A 213 10.33 1.58 -6.85
N SER A 214 9.09 1.98 -6.53
CA SER A 214 8.24 2.76 -7.43
C SER A 214 8.81 4.16 -7.70
N PHE A 215 9.39 4.81 -6.68
CA PHE A 215 10.09 6.10 -6.86
C PHE A 215 11.36 5.95 -7.70
N ILE A 216 12.16 4.90 -7.49
CA ILE A 216 13.35 4.64 -8.33
C ILE A 216 12.91 4.43 -9.78
N ALA A 217 11.87 3.64 -10.03
CA ALA A 217 11.34 3.42 -11.38
C ALA A 217 10.90 4.74 -12.05
N LEU A 218 10.22 5.63 -11.31
CA LEU A 218 9.87 6.97 -11.77
C LEU A 218 11.13 7.78 -12.12
N LYS A 219 12.14 7.79 -11.24
CA LYS A 219 13.41 8.50 -11.48
C LYS A 219 14.09 8.02 -12.76
N LYS A 220 14.21 6.70 -12.96
CA LYS A 220 14.82 6.11 -14.17
C LYS A 220 14.01 6.36 -15.44
N LEU A 221 12.70 6.53 -15.32
CA LEU A 221 11.85 6.92 -16.46
C LEU A 221 12.18 8.36 -16.87
N ILE A 222 12.27 9.27 -15.89
CA ILE A 222 12.55 10.70 -16.11
C ILE A 222 13.98 10.91 -16.62
N GLU A 223 14.98 10.26 -16.03
CA GLU A 223 16.38 10.36 -16.48
C GLU A 223 16.55 9.98 -17.95
N LYS A 224 15.74 9.02 -18.43
CA LYS A 224 15.81 8.54 -19.81
C LYS A 224 15.00 9.40 -20.78
N ASN A 225 13.78 9.76 -20.40
CA ASN A 225 12.78 10.32 -21.31
C ASN A 225 12.46 11.80 -21.03
N GLY A 226 13.10 12.41 -20.02
CA GLY A 226 12.66 13.67 -19.46
C GLY A 226 11.22 13.54 -18.94
N THR A 227 10.43 14.60 -19.13
CA THR A 227 9.00 14.64 -18.77
C THR A 227 8.07 14.32 -19.94
N SER A 228 8.60 13.76 -21.03
CA SER A 228 7.81 13.47 -22.24
C SER A 228 6.80 12.33 -22.06
N ILE A 229 7.04 11.43 -21.10
CA ILE A 229 6.11 10.38 -20.70
C ILE A 229 5.68 10.69 -19.26
N PRO A 230 4.45 11.19 -19.04
CA PRO A 230 3.98 11.51 -17.70
C PRO A 230 3.86 10.22 -16.87
N ALA A 231 4.27 10.27 -15.61
CA ALA A 231 4.16 9.13 -14.72
C ALA A 231 3.96 9.56 -13.27
N GLU A 232 3.28 8.70 -12.51
CA GLU A 232 2.76 8.99 -11.20
C GLU A 232 2.92 7.75 -10.31
N VAL A 233 3.36 7.93 -9.06
CA VAL A 233 3.40 6.86 -8.06
C VAL A 233 2.11 6.89 -7.25
N TYR A 234 1.49 5.72 -7.11
CA TYR A 234 0.27 5.52 -6.33
C TYR A 234 0.51 4.48 -5.23
N ASN A 235 -0.04 4.77 -4.05
CA ASN A 235 -0.20 3.79 -2.98
C ASN A 235 -1.57 3.12 -3.10
N VAL A 236 -1.63 1.85 -2.74
CA VAL A 236 -2.85 1.08 -2.58
C VAL A 236 -3.32 1.19 -1.13
N GLN A 237 -4.26 2.09 -0.87
CA GLN A 237 -4.92 2.19 0.42
C GLN A 237 -5.66 0.88 0.72
N ASN A 238 -5.59 0.48 1.99
CA ASN A 238 -6.10 -0.80 2.48
C ASN A 238 -5.40 -2.06 1.93
N GLY A 239 -4.26 -1.91 1.22
CA GLY A 239 -3.50 -3.04 0.67
C GLY A 239 -1.97 -2.92 0.75
N ASP A 240 -1.46 -1.94 1.52
CA ASP A 240 -0.04 -1.69 1.81
C ASP A 240 0.92 -2.00 0.64
N HIS A 241 0.70 -1.34 -0.49
CA HIS A 241 1.50 -1.52 -1.70
C HIS A 241 1.65 -0.21 -2.46
N ALA A 242 2.66 -0.11 -3.32
CA ALA A 242 2.90 1.05 -4.17
C ALA A 242 3.28 0.62 -5.58
N ILE A 243 2.78 1.36 -6.58
CA ILE A 243 2.99 1.09 -8.00
C ILE A 243 3.27 2.38 -8.77
N LEU A 244 3.98 2.24 -9.89
CA LEU A 244 4.16 3.31 -10.87
C LEU A 244 3.08 3.19 -11.95
N ILE A 245 2.40 4.29 -12.24
CA ILE A 245 1.47 4.43 -13.35
C ILE A 245 2.11 5.31 -14.41
N ILE A 246 2.15 4.80 -15.64
CA ILE A 246 2.75 5.49 -16.79
C ILE A 246 1.64 5.89 -17.74
N ASP A 247 1.65 7.16 -18.15
CA ASP A 247 0.87 7.72 -19.25
C ASP A 247 -0.66 7.63 -19.06
N ARG A 248 -1.12 7.97 -17.86
CA ARG A 248 -2.53 8.25 -17.58
C ARG A 248 -3.04 9.42 -18.43
N ASP A 249 -4.29 9.35 -18.89
CA ASP A 249 -4.98 10.51 -19.49
C ASP A 249 -5.04 11.65 -18.47
N PRO A 250 -4.42 12.80 -18.75
CA PRO A 250 -4.32 13.86 -17.75
C PRO A 250 -5.62 14.58 -17.43
N GLN A 251 -6.63 14.48 -18.29
CA GLN A 251 -7.97 15.01 -18.01
C GLN A 251 -8.80 14.02 -17.20
N SER A 252 -8.28 12.82 -16.94
CA SER A 252 -8.96 11.83 -16.12
C SER A 252 -8.95 12.19 -14.64
N ASP A 253 -9.86 11.57 -13.89
CA ASP A 253 -9.87 11.68 -12.44
C ASP A 253 -8.76 10.79 -11.85
N PRO A 254 -7.76 11.35 -11.13
CA PRO A 254 -6.63 10.60 -10.57
C PRO A 254 -7.04 9.62 -9.47
N LEU A 255 -8.28 9.64 -8.98
CA LEU A 255 -8.79 8.69 -7.99
C LEU A 255 -9.69 7.60 -8.61
N GLN A 256 -9.93 7.66 -9.93
CA GLN A 256 -10.80 6.72 -10.64
C GLN A 256 -10.04 6.04 -11.79
N PRO A 257 -9.37 4.89 -11.55
CA PRO A 257 -8.54 4.21 -12.54
C PRO A 257 -9.23 3.90 -13.86
N LYS A 258 -10.56 3.69 -13.82
CA LYS A 258 -11.37 3.46 -15.03
C LYS A 258 -11.37 4.62 -16.01
N THR A 259 -10.99 5.83 -15.57
CA THR A 259 -10.97 7.04 -16.39
C THR A 259 -9.61 7.33 -17.01
N TRP A 260 -8.55 6.62 -16.59
CA TRP A 260 -7.14 6.93 -16.89
C TRP A 260 -6.72 6.65 -18.33
N GLY A 261 -7.64 6.20 -19.19
CA GLY A 261 -7.41 5.97 -20.60
C GLY A 261 -6.74 4.62 -20.92
N PRO A 262 -6.81 4.18 -22.19
CA PRO A 262 -6.38 2.85 -22.62
C PRO A 262 -4.86 2.73 -22.80
N HIS A 263 -4.12 3.82 -22.70
CA HIS A 263 -2.66 3.85 -22.87
C HIS A 263 -1.90 3.78 -21.55
N ALA A 264 -2.62 3.91 -20.43
CA ALA A 264 -2.04 3.82 -19.11
C ALA A 264 -1.49 2.41 -18.84
N VAL A 265 -0.28 2.36 -18.27
CA VAL A 265 0.43 1.12 -17.94
C VAL A 265 0.76 1.11 -16.46
N VAL A 266 0.56 -0.04 -15.83
CA VAL A 266 1.05 -0.32 -14.48
C VAL A 266 2.45 -0.91 -14.61
N CYS A 267 3.38 -0.33 -13.85
CA CYS A 267 4.74 -0.84 -13.65
C CYS A 267 4.90 -1.17 -12.17
N ASP A 268 4.74 -2.45 -11.83
CA ASP A 268 4.93 -2.97 -10.48
C ASP A 268 6.30 -3.66 -10.39
N THR A 269 7.31 -2.85 -10.10
CA THR A 269 8.71 -3.29 -10.02
C THR A 269 8.96 -4.26 -8.87
N TRP A 270 8.10 -4.23 -7.84
CA TRP A 270 8.15 -5.15 -6.71
C TRP A 270 7.67 -6.54 -7.15
N SER A 271 6.46 -6.68 -7.69
CA SER A 271 5.95 -8.01 -8.12
C SER A 271 6.63 -8.53 -9.38
N GLY A 272 7.27 -7.66 -10.16
CA GLY A 272 7.83 -8.00 -11.46
C GLY A 272 6.76 -8.10 -12.53
N GLU A 273 5.73 -7.25 -12.46
CA GLU A 273 4.63 -7.24 -13.40
C GLU A 273 4.53 -5.89 -14.11
N VAL A 274 4.33 -5.93 -15.42
CA VAL A 274 4.10 -4.76 -16.27
C VAL A 274 2.92 -5.08 -17.18
N TYR A 275 1.87 -4.29 -17.12
CA TYR A 275 0.62 -4.60 -17.82
C TYR A 275 -0.24 -3.34 -18.09
N PRO A 276 -1.13 -3.38 -19.10
CA PRO A 276 -2.10 -2.30 -19.34
C PRO A 276 -3.03 -2.14 -18.13
N LEU A 277 -3.41 -0.90 -17.83
CA LEU A 277 -4.27 -0.59 -16.67
C LEU A 277 -5.61 -1.34 -16.68
N THR A 278 -6.13 -1.75 -17.83
CA THR A 278 -7.35 -2.56 -17.94
C THR A 278 -7.28 -3.87 -17.15
N PHE A 279 -6.07 -4.35 -16.83
CA PHE A 279 -5.83 -5.57 -16.05
C PHE A 279 -5.53 -5.30 -14.56
N LEU A 280 -5.67 -4.05 -14.08
CA LEU A 280 -5.39 -3.67 -12.69
C LEU A 280 -6.05 -4.60 -11.67
N ASN A 281 -7.35 -4.86 -11.81
CA ASN A 281 -8.09 -5.68 -10.86
C ASN A 281 -7.68 -7.16 -10.86
N GLU A 282 -7.12 -7.64 -11.97
CA GLU A 282 -6.71 -9.03 -12.13
C GLU A 282 -5.28 -9.26 -11.65
N LYS A 283 -4.38 -8.32 -11.98
CA LYS A 283 -2.94 -8.49 -11.81
C LYS A 283 -2.37 -7.80 -10.58
N LEU A 284 -2.99 -6.73 -10.08
CA LEU A 284 -2.45 -6.01 -8.93
C LEU A 284 -2.54 -6.87 -7.68
N LEU A 285 -1.39 -7.05 -7.05
CA LEU A 285 -1.24 -7.74 -5.78
C LEU A 285 -1.01 -6.71 -4.69
N THR A 286 -1.61 -6.96 -3.56
CA THR A 286 -1.47 -6.18 -2.34
C THR A 286 -0.82 -7.04 -1.27
N PHE A 287 -0.25 -6.39 -0.28
CA PHE A 287 0.44 -7.03 0.80
C PHE A 287 -0.34 -6.85 2.10
N ARG A 288 -0.43 -7.92 2.90
CA ARG A 288 -1.10 -7.90 4.19
C ARG A 288 -0.28 -8.64 5.23
N ILE A 289 -0.05 -7.98 6.36
CA ILE A 289 0.53 -8.59 7.55
C ILE A 289 -0.59 -9.07 8.46
N GLN A 290 -0.54 -10.34 8.85
CA GLN A 290 -1.41 -10.89 9.89
C GLN A 290 -0.56 -11.31 11.07
N LEU A 291 -0.97 -10.87 12.25
CA LEU A 291 -0.38 -11.33 13.51
C LEU A 291 -1.22 -12.50 14.01
N MET A 292 -0.57 -13.62 14.30
CA MET A 292 -1.20 -14.77 14.91
C MET A 292 -0.50 -15.11 16.21
N LYS A 293 -1.26 -15.26 17.28
CA LYS A 293 -0.70 -15.71 18.55
C LYS A 293 -0.70 -17.23 18.58
N HIS A 294 0.49 -17.84 18.66
CA HIS A 294 0.63 -19.27 18.85
C HIS A 294 0.07 -19.65 20.23
N LYS A 295 -0.94 -20.52 20.26
CA LYS A 295 -1.71 -20.79 21.49
C LYS A 295 -0.89 -21.49 22.58
N ILE A 296 0.12 -22.27 22.19
CA ILE A 296 0.93 -23.05 23.14
C ILE A 296 2.08 -22.21 23.69
N THR A 297 2.82 -21.51 22.83
CA THR A 297 4.01 -20.74 23.24
C THR A 297 3.70 -19.30 23.64
N ASN A 298 2.48 -18.82 23.36
CA ASN A 298 2.08 -17.41 23.44
C ASN A 298 2.90 -16.46 22.54
N GLU A 299 3.75 -16.99 21.67
CA GLU A 299 4.53 -16.20 20.72
C GLU A 299 3.65 -15.64 19.61
N ILE A 300 4.00 -14.47 19.09
CA ILE A 300 3.30 -13.86 17.96
C ILE A 300 4.05 -14.25 16.69
N GLY A 301 3.43 -15.09 15.87
CA GLY A 301 3.84 -15.33 14.50
C GLY A 301 3.36 -14.19 13.60
N VAL A 302 4.24 -13.73 12.71
CA VAL A 302 3.93 -12.72 11.71
C VAL A 302 3.82 -13.44 10.37
N PHE A 303 2.64 -13.39 9.75
CA PHE A 303 2.35 -14.02 8.47
C PHE A 303 2.14 -12.96 7.40
N HIS A 304 2.81 -13.15 6.27
CA HIS A 304 2.81 -12.24 5.15
C HIS A 304 1.94 -12.85 4.05
N PHE A 305 0.82 -12.20 3.75
CA PHE A 305 -0.13 -12.66 2.74
C PHE A 305 -0.09 -11.76 1.52
N LEU A 306 0.06 -12.39 0.36
CA LEU A 306 -0.27 -11.74 -0.90
C LEU A 306 -1.76 -11.82 -1.11
N THR A 307 -2.36 -10.67 -1.39
CA THR A 307 -3.80 -10.54 -1.60
C THR A 307 -4.07 -9.97 -2.98
N SER A 308 -5.19 -10.35 -3.58
CA SER A 308 -5.61 -9.81 -4.87
C SER A 308 -6.32 -8.48 -4.69
N TYR A 309 -6.14 -7.54 -5.63
CA TYR A 309 -6.78 -6.25 -5.55
C TYR A 309 -8.31 -6.34 -5.67
N ASN A 310 -9.03 -5.78 -4.70
CA ASN A 310 -10.48 -5.60 -4.78
C ASN A 310 -10.83 -4.10 -4.94
N PRO A 311 -11.39 -3.66 -6.08
CA PRO A 311 -11.72 -2.25 -6.33
C PRO A 311 -12.84 -1.68 -5.44
N ASN A 312 -13.62 -2.52 -4.73
CA ASN A 312 -14.63 -2.07 -3.78
C ASN A 312 -14.05 -1.81 -2.38
N TYR A 313 -12.87 -2.37 -2.09
CA TYR A 313 -12.22 -2.27 -0.78
C TYR A 313 -10.96 -1.41 -0.83
N HIS A 314 -10.08 -1.70 -1.78
CA HIS A 314 -8.86 -0.94 -2.00
C HIS A 314 -9.15 0.35 -2.76
N ARG A 315 -8.31 1.36 -2.50
CA ARG A 315 -8.33 2.64 -3.21
C ARG A 315 -6.92 3.00 -3.63
N LEU A 316 -6.78 3.69 -4.76
CA LEU A 316 -5.49 4.27 -5.12
C LEU A 316 -5.40 5.68 -4.56
N SER A 317 -4.31 5.97 -3.86
CA SER A 317 -3.99 7.31 -3.38
C SER A 317 -2.69 7.79 -3.98
N TYR A 318 -2.72 9.03 -4.40
CA TYR A 318 -1.58 9.68 -5.01
C TYR A 318 -0.39 9.78 -4.05
N CYS A 319 0.84 9.69 -4.57
CA CYS A 319 2.05 9.86 -3.77
C CYS A 319 3.01 10.90 -4.34
N LEU A 320 3.25 10.85 -5.65
CA LEU A 320 4.09 11.81 -6.35
C LEU A 320 3.79 11.75 -7.83
N SER A 321 3.71 12.91 -8.45
CA SER A 321 3.74 13.10 -9.89
C SER A 321 5.02 13.78 -10.29
N ILE A 322 5.58 13.41 -11.43
CA ILE A 322 6.49 14.29 -12.14
C ILE A 322 6.17 14.19 -13.64
N GLY A 323 6.04 15.34 -14.30
CA GLY A 323 5.74 15.40 -15.72
C GLY A 323 4.71 16.47 -16.02
N GLN A 324 3.50 16.04 -16.38
CA GLN A 324 2.42 16.96 -16.71
C GLN A 324 2.04 17.89 -15.55
N HIS A 325 2.09 17.33 -14.35
CA HIS A 325 2.01 18.06 -13.10
C HIS A 325 3.07 17.50 -12.16
N ASN A 326 3.57 18.33 -11.26
CA ASN A 326 4.59 17.95 -10.28
C ASN A 326 3.98 17.98 -8.87
N TYR A 327 2.97 17.15 -8.69
CA TYR A 327 2.14 17.12 -7.49
C TYR A 327 2.76 16.27 -6.39
N LEU A 328 2.81 16.84 -5.18
CA LEU A 328 3.22 16.17 -3.95
C LEU A 328 2.11 16.29 -2.90
N PRO A 329 1.47 15.20 -2.47
CA PRO A 329 0.57 15.20 -1.32
C PRO A 329 1.34 15.41 -0.02
N VAL A 330 0.86 16.33 0.80
CA VAL A 330 1.42 16.71 2.09
C VAL A 330 0.36 16.47 3.17
N ARG A 331 0.64 15.58 4.13
CA ARG A 331 -0.29 15.30 5.24
C ARG A 331 -0.44 16.51 6.17
N ASN A 332 -1.70 16.79 6.53
CA ASN A 332 -2.13 18.00 7.23
C ASN A 332 -1.49 18.18 8.63
N ASP A 333 -1.16 17.08 9.30
CA ASP A 333 -1.02 17.08 10.77
C ASP A 333 0.38 17.50 11.26
N THR A 334 1.39 17.51 10.40
CA THR A 334 2.78 17.80 10.85
C THR A 334 3.55 18.69 9.90
N MET A 335 3.33 18.56 8.58
CA MET A 335 4.02 19.40 7.60
C MET A 335 3.32 20.72 7.39
N LEU A 336 1.98 20.77 7.31
CA LEU A 336 1.28 22.03 7.14
C LEU A 336 1.42 22.92 8.35
N LEU A 337 1.31 22.41 9.57
CA LEU A 337 1.63 23.20 10.76
C LEU A 337 3.09 23.71 10.73
N ARG A 338 4.07 22.94 10.27
CA ARG A 338 5.47 23.39 10.17
C ARG A 338 5.72 24.38 9.03
N LEU A 339 5.06 24.20 7.89
CA LEU A 339 5.09 25.11 6.74
C LEU A 339 4.40 26.42 7.12
N GLN A 340 3.21 26.36 7.72
CA GLN A 340 2.44 27.49 8.20
C GLN A 340 3.16 28.22 9.35
N PHE A 341 3.85 27.50 10.25
CA PHE A 341 4.69 28.12 11.29
C PHE A 341 5.97 28.75 10.72
N ALA A 342 6.61 28.14 9.72
CA ALA A 342 7.77 28.73 9.03
C ALA A 342 7.37 30.01 8.28
N VAL A 343 6.21 29.99 7.60
CA VAL A 343 5.62 31.15 6.92
C VAL A 343 5.25 32.24 7.94
N ASN A 344 4.61 31.91 9.06
CA ASN A 344 4.22 32.90 10.07
C ASN A 344 5.41 33.51 10.82
N LYS A 345 6.47 32.73 11.07
CA LYS A 345 7.65 33.18 11.84
C LYS A 345 8.61 34.05 11.02
N LEU A 346 8.62 33.91 9.69
CA LEU A 346 9.46 34.71 8.80
C LEU A 346 8.85 36.07 8.45
N PHE A 347 7.52 36.23 8.56
CA PHE A 347 6.84 37.37 7.95
C PHE A 347 6.03 38.29 8.88
N ASN A 348 5.85 37.99 10.17
CA ASN A 348 5.09 38.86 11.09
C ASN A 348 3.69 39.28 10.55
N PHE A 349 3.13 38.53 9.60
CA PHE A 349 1.84 38.84 8.98
C PHE A 349 0.72 38.16 9.78
N LYS A 350 -0.23 38.98 10.26
CA LYS A 350 -1.56 38.51 10.67
C LYS A 350 -2.38 38.23 9.41
N THR A 351 -2.16 37.10 8.75
CA THR A 351 -3.01 36.69 7.62
C THR A 351 -3.93 35.56 8.06
N THR A 352 -5.22 35.89 8.20
CA THR A 352 -6.31 34.93 8.33
C THR A 352 -6.51 34.29 6.95
N PHE A 353 -6.23 32.99 6.82
CA PHE A 353 -6.58 32.24 5.61
C PHE A 353 -8.11 32.12 5.54
N SER A 354 -8.73 32.63 4.47
CA SER A 354 -10.10 32.26 4.12
C SER A 354 -10.04 31.09 3.13
N PHE A 355 -10.59 29.96 3.52
CA PHE A 355 -10.74 28.82 2.64
C PHE A 355 -11.88 29.11 1.66
N GLN A 356 -11.58 29.26 0.37
CA GLN A 356 -12.61 29.14 -0.66
C GLN A 356 -12.89 27.65 -0.87
N THR A 357 -14.14 27.25 -0.63
CA THR A 357 -14.60 25.87 -0.84
C THR A 357 -14.54 25.53 -2.33
N PRO A 358 -13.86 24.44 -2.74
CA PRO A 358 -13.79 24.01 -4.14
C PRO A 358 -15.18 23.88 -4.80
N LYS A 359 -15.29 24.25 -6.08
CA LYS A 359 -16.57 24.28 -6.83
C LYS A 359 -17.35 22.95 -6.83
N TYR A 360 -16.68 21.80 -6.71
CA TYR A 360 -17.34 20.49 -6.65
C TYR A 360 -18.03 20.20 -5.31
N LEU A 361 -17.73 20.96 -4.25
CA LEU A 361 -18.41 20.90 -2.95
C LEU A 361 -19.58 21.89 -2.84
N GLN A 362 -19.77 22.78 -3.83
CA GLN A 362 -20.85 23.78 -3.82
C GLN A 362 -22.23 23.19 -4.18
N GLY A 363 -22.31 21.89 -4.49
CA GLY A 363 -23.54 21.19 -4.87
C GLY A 363 -24.15 20.27 -3.80
N ILE A 364 -23.52 20.11 -2.64
CA ILE A 364 -24.07 19.25 -1.57
C ILE A 364 -25.04 20.10 -0.74
N GLN A 365 -26.34 19.94 -1.00
CA GLN A 365 -27.38 20.54 -0.17
C GLN A 365 -27.20 20.10 1.29
N LYS A 366 -27.18 21.09 2.20
CA LYS A 366 -27.20 20.87 3.64
C LYS A 366 -28.52 20.19 4.03
N GLU A 367 -28.55 18.87 4.11
CA GLU A 367 -29.54 18.19 4.94
C GLU A 367 -29.19 18.40 6.41
N LYS A 368 -30.15 18.98 7.13
CA LYS A 368 -30.07 19.33 8.53
C LYS A 368 -30.19 18.03 9.34
N ILE A 369 -29.06 17.39 9.66
CA ILE A 369 -29.05 16.28 10.63
C ILE A 369 -29.15 16.90 12.02
N THR A 370 -30.37 16.97 12.57
CA THR A 370 -30.60 17.15 14.01
C THR A 370 -30.64 15.76 14.65
N GLY A 371 -29.52 15.34 15.25
CA GLY A 371 -29.41 14.08 15.98
C GLY A 371 -28.69 14.29 17.31
N ASN A 372 -29.43 14.07 18.41
CA ASN A 372 -28.97 14.15 19.79
C ASN A 372 -27.75 13.26 20.06
N SER A 373 -26.66 13.85 20.55
CA SER A 373 -25.53 13.12 21.12
C SER A 373 -25.76 12.89 22.62
N HIS A 374 -26.30 11.73 22.98
CA HIS A 374 -26.19 11.19 24.34
C HIS A 374 -25.12 10.10 24.37
N GLY A 375 -24.08 10.34 25.18
CA GLY A 375 -23.30 9.34 25.90
C GLY A 375 -22.30 8.53 25.09
N LEU A 376 -21.00 8.76 25.34
CA LEU A 376 -19.96 7.73 25.51
C LEU A 376 -18.58 8.40 25.67
N PHE A 377 -18.37 9.13 26.76
CA PHE A 377 -17.04 9.39 27.31
C PHE A 377 -17.16 9.44 28.83
N GLY A 378 -16.65 8.40 29.50
CA GLY A 378 -16.46 8.41 30.96
C GLY A 378 -15.31 9.34 31.33
N PRO A 379 -15.30 9.89 32.56
CA PRO A 379 -14.26 10.82 32.99
C PRO A 379 -12.92 10.11 33.23
N PRO A 380 -11.78 10.81 33.08
CA PRO A 380 -10.46 10.25 33.32
C PRO A 380 -10.22 10.01 34.82
N LEU A 381 -9.60 8.88 35.14
CA LEU A 381 -9.13 8.52 36.47
C LEU A 381 -8.06 9.53 36.94
N GLN A 382 -8.32 10.14 38.10
CA GLN A 382 -7.35 10.94 38.84
C GLN A 382 -6.31 10.01 39.48
N HIS A 383 -5.03 10.24 39.20
CA HIS A 383 -3.93 9.63 39.95
C HIS A 383 -3.71 10.41 41.25
N ASN A 384 -3.85 9.72 42.38
CA ASN A 384 -3.44 10.20 43.70
C ASN A 384 -1.94 9.92 43.90
N ASP A 385 -1.24 10.95 44.38
CA ASP A 385 0.11 10.87 44.91
C ASP A 385 0.15 10.10 46.24
N GLY A 386 1.27 9.40 46.45
CA GLY A 386 1.83 9.15 47.78
C GLY A 386 1.62 7.76 48.36
N GLN A 387 2.64 6.91 48.22
CA GLN A 387 3.24 6.22 49.37
C GLN A 387 4.63 5.67 49.02
N GLN A 388 5.62 6.11 49.80
CA GLN A 388 6.97 5.57 49.83
C GLN A 388 6.95 4.15 50.38
N VAL A 389 7.61 3.21 49.70
CA VAL A 389 8.16 2.00 50.33
C VAL A 389 9.55 1.74 49.76
N SER A 390 10.55 1.95 50.61
CA SER A 390 11.94 1.53 50.43
C SER A 390 12.06 0.01 50.52
N PHE A 391 12.84 -0.62 49.64
CA PHE A 391 13.46 -1.90 49.98
C PHE A 391 14.91 -1.98 49.48
N LEU A 392 15.71 -2.48 50.42
CA LEU A 392 17.16 -2.60 50.42
C LEU A 392 17.70 -3.55 49.35
N ASN A 393 18.85 -3.16 48.80
CA ASN A 393 19.81 -4.04 48.17
C ASN A 393 20.46 -4.95 49.23
N HIS A 394 20.42 -6.27 49.02
CA HIS A 394 21.43 -7.16 49.57
C HIS A 394 22.05 -8.02 48.47
N ARG A 395 23.35 -7.74 48.23
CA ARG A 395 24.32 -8.73 47.78
C ARG A 395 24.41 -9.82 48.86
N ASN A 396 24.51 -11.08 48.45
CA ASN A 396 25.69 -11.88 48.77
C ASN A 396 25.76 -13.18 47.96
N SER A 397 26.99 -13.42 47.50
CA SER A 397 27.57 -14.66 47.03
C SER A 397 27.54 -15.78 48.08
N ARG A 398 27.33 -17.01 47.62
CA ARG A 398 28.22 -18.15 47.84
C ARG A 398 28.10 -19.12 46.68
#